data_AF-A0A8H7KX01-F1
#
_entry.id   AF-A0A8H7KX01-F1
#
_cell.length_a   1.000
_cell.length_b   1.000
_cell.length_c   1.000
_cell.angle_alpha   90.00
_cell.angle_beta   90.00
_cell.angle_gamma   90.00
#
_symmetry.space_group_name_H-M   'P 1'
#
loop_
_entity.id
_entity.type
_entity.pdbx_description
1 polymer ?
#
loop_
_entity_poly.entity_id
_entity_poly.type
_entity_poly.pdbx_seq_one_letter_code
_entity_poly.pdbx_strand_id
1 'polypeptide(L)'
;MSAAPAVTPAHLKPHVDNLSAEWAEVHENLHKEEHHKNPQDFVLKAIHNTSMQFLQLAAQAKKDFPDAQKHHFYRDLEQLGKSGEQAAKKFFESKPAFVEQGLDPKVVVLALEGEMIAIIALFDVLKAQDKEYQKHAGHIEEQITGMLQRAIDVYSK
;
A
#
# COMPACT_ATOMS: atom_id res chain seq x y z
N MET A 1 41.50 -3.18 -12.67
CA MET A 1 40.60 -2.26 -11.96
C MET A 1 39.19 -2.69 -12.31
N SER A 2 38.52 -3.44 -11.44
CA SER A 2 37.13 -3.86 -11.69
C SER A 2 36.20 -2.70 -11.33
N ALA A 3 35.37 -2.28 -12.28
CA ALA A 3 34.28 -1.35 -12.05
C ALA A 3 33.36 -1.93 -10.96
N ALA A 4 32.97 -1.09 -10.00
CA ALA A 4 31.94 -1.45 -9.03
C ALA A 4 30.66 -1.83 -9.77
N PRO A 5 29.91 -2.85 -9.33
CA PRO A 5 28.63 -3.17 -9.92
C PRO A 5 27.70 -1.95 -9.78
N ALA A 6 27.09 -1.55 -10.89
CA ALA A 6 26.05 -0.54 -10.91
C ALA A 6 24.95 -0.94 -9.92
N VAL A 7 24.78 -0.14 -8.86
CA VAL A 7 23.69 -0.28 -7.90
C VAL A 7 22.40 -0.17 -8.69
N THR A 8 21.72 -1.30 -8.85
CA THR A 8 20.48 -1.39 -9.61
C THR A 8 19.42 -0.56 -8.86
N PRO A 9 18.61 0.28 -9.53
CA PRO A 9 17.76 1.24 -8.84
C PRO A 9 16.71 0.52 -8.00
N ALA A 10 16.33 1.09 -6.86
CA ALA A 10 15.10 0.74 -6.17
C ALA A 10 13.89 1.02 -7.10
N HIS A 11 13.61 0.10 -8.02
CA HIS A 11 12.44 0.16 -8.87
C HIS A 11 11.25 -0.20 -8.02
N LEU A 12 10.54 0.80 -7.50
CA LEU A 12 9.24 0.57 -6.85
C LEU A 12 8.12 0.40 -7.86
N LYS A 13 8.37 0.69 -9.15
CA LYS A 13 7.42 0.50 -10.25
C LYS A 13 6.73 -0.88 -10.26
N PRO A 14 7.43 -2.02 -10.10
CA PRO A 14 6.78 -3.33 -10.00
C PRO A 14 5.84 -3.43 -8.80
N HIS A 15 6.16 -2.77 -7.69
CA HIS A 15 5.29 -2.73 -6.51
C HIS A 15 4.04 -1.87 -6.78
N VAL A 16 4.20 -0.69 -7.40
CA VAL A 16 3.08 0.19 -7.79
C VAL A 16 2.15 -0.47 -8.82
N ASP A 17 2.74 -1.12 -9.84
CA ASP A 17 2.00 -1.84 -10.87
C ASP A 17 1.25 -3.04 -10.27
N ASN A 18 1.90 -3.80 -9.37
CA ASN A 18 1.28 -4.93 -8.69
C ASN A 18 0.13 -4.49 -7.77
N LEU A 19 0.30 -3.41 -7.00
CA LEU A 19 -0.75 -2.92 -6.10
C LEU A 19 -1.96 -2.44 -6.91
N SER A 20 -1.72 -1.73 -8.01
CA SER A 20 -2.77 -1.29 -8.93
C SER A 20 -3.46 -2.48 -9.62
N ALA A 21 -2.71 -3.52 -10.00
CA ALA A 21 -3.23 -4.72 -10.63
C ALA A 21 -4.02 -5.61 -9.66
N GLU A 22 -3.56 -5.77 -8.41
CA GLU A 22 -4.26 -6.53 -7.37
C GLU A 22 -5.59 -5.86 -7.03
N TRP A 23 -5.62 -4.52 -6.89
CA TRP A 23 -6.87 -3.80 -6.68
C TRP A 23 -7.78 -3.73 -7.92
N ALA A 24 -7.21 -3.71 -9.13
CA ALA A 24 -7.98 -3.85 -10.36
C ALA A 24 -8.62 -5.25 -10.46
N GLU A 25 -7.88 -6.30 -10.12
CA GLU A 25 -8.39 -7.66 -9.99
C GLU A 25 -9.48 -7.74 -8.92
N VAL A 26 -9.35 -6.97 -7.82
CA VAL A 26 -10.39 -6.86 -6.80
C VAL A 26 -11.69 -6.32 -7.34
N HIS A 27 -11.57 -5.27 -8.12
CA HIS A 27 -12.72 -4.65 -8.73
C HIS A 27 -13.34 -5.51 -9.84
N GLU A 28 -12.53 -6.16 -10.68
CA GLU A 28 -13.04 -7.00 -11.76
C GLU A 28 -13.75 -8.25 -11.26
N ASN A 29 -13.23 -8.90 -10.22
CA ASN A 29 -13.82 -10.13 -9.68
C ASN A 29 -15.11 -9.86 -8.89
N LEU A 30 -15.33 -8.64 -8.42
CA LEU A 30 -16.61 -8.17 -7.85
C LEU A 30 -17.77 -8.18 -8.87
N HIS A 31 -17.46 -7.89 -10.14
CA HIS A 31 -18.45 -7.79 -11.22
C HIS A 31 -18.64 -9.08 -12.02
N LYS A 32 -17.76 -10.07 -11.82
CA LYS A 32 -17.89 -11.37 -12.47
C LYS A 32 -18.86 -12.21 -11.64
N GLU A 33 -19.99 -12.60 -12.26
CA GLU A 33 -21.09 -13.39 -11.68
C GLU A 33 -20.67 -14.80 -11.17
N GLU A 34 -19.39 -15.15 -11.22
CA GLU A 34 -18.87 -16.37 -10.60
C GLU A 34 -18.72 -16.18 -9.09
N HIS A 35 -19.82 -16.43 -8.38
CA HIS A 35 -19.99 -16.54 -6.92
C HIS A 35 -19.10 -17.61 -6.22
N HIS A 36 -17.95 -17.97 -6.78
CA HIS A 36 -17.12 -19.09 -6.32
C HIS A 36 -15.93 -18.67 -5.44
N LYS A 37 -15.62 -17.37 -5.31
CA LYS A 37 -14.54 -16.89 -4.45
C LYS A 37 -15.11 -16.13 -3.25
N ASN A 38 -14.76 -16.60 -2.05
CA ASN A 38 -15.08 -15.93 -0.79
C ASN A 38 -14.52 -14.50 -0.81
N PRO A 39 -15.36 -13.44 -0.76
CA PRO A 39 -14.88 -12.06 -0.79
C PRO A 39 -13.94 -11.75 0.38
N GLN A 40 -14.08 -12.44 1.51
CA GLN A 40 -13.20 -12.31 2.66
C GLN A 40 -11.75 -12.66 2.34
N ASP A 41 -11.51 -13.88 1.85
CA ASP A 41 -10.15 -14.35 1.57
C ASP A 41 -9.45 -13.45 0.55
N PHE A 42 -10.24 -12.95 -0.39
CA PHE A 42 -9.77 -12.13 -1.47
C PHE A 42 -9.40 -10.71 -1.01
N VAL A 43 -10.26 -10.03 -0.25
CA VAL A 43 -9.96 -8.71 0.34
C VAL A 43 -8.78 -8.81 1.31
N LEU A 44 -8.76 -9.85 2.16
CA LEU A 44 -7.66 -10.06 3.11
C LEU A 44 -6.33 -10.34 2.41
N LYS A 45 -6.33 -11.09 1.31
CA LYS A 45 -5.13 -11.33 0.52
C LYS A 45 -4.57 -10.03 -0.06
N ALA A 46 -5.41 -9.16 -0.61
CA ALA A 46 -4.97 -7.87 -1.16
C ALA A 46 -4.35 -6.96 -0.07
N ILE A 47 -5.01 -6.85 1.09
CA ILE A 47 -4.50 -6.08 2.24
C ILE A 47 -3.19 -6.68 2.75
N HIS A 48 -3.12 -8.01 2.87
CA HIS A 48 -1.91 -8.69 3.33
C HIS A 48 -0.73 -8.49 2.37
N ASN A 49 -0.95 -8.65 1.06
CA ASN A 49 0.08 -8.44 0.05
C ASN A 49 0.60 -6.99 0.08
N THR A 50 -0.32 -6.03 0.18
CA THR A 50 0.02 -4.60 0.31
C THR A 50 0.85 -4.33 1.56
N SER A 51 0.43 -4.88 2.71
CA SER A 51 1.16 -4.77 3.98
C SER A 51 2.60 -5.31 3.85
N MET A 52 2.75 -6.49 3.23
CA MET A 52 4.06 -7.09 3.01
C MET A 52 4.96 -6.25 2.10
N GLN A 53 4.39 -5.59 1.08
CA GLN A 53 5.14 -4.66 0.24
C GLN A 53 5.68 -3.48 1.05
N PHE A 54 4.85 -2.82 1.88
CA PHE A 54 5.32 -1.74 2.75
C PHE A 54 6.44 -2.19 3.70
N LEU A 55 6.33 -3.39 4.29
CA LEU A 55 7.38 -3.95 5.14
C LEU A 55 8.68 -4.24 4.37
N GLN A 56 8.59 -4.71 3.12
CA GLN A 56 9.76 -4.92 2.27
C GLN A 56 10.44 -3.59 1.92
N LEU A 57 9.66 -2.55 1.62
CA LEU A 57 10.18 -1.19 1.41
C LEU A 57 10.87 -0.66 2.67
N ALA A 58 10.27 -0.87 3.84
CA ALA A 58 10.85 -0.47 5.13
C ALA A 58 12.19 -1.17 5.36
N ALA A 59 12.25 -2.49 5.12
CA ALA A 59 13.48 -3.26 5.25
C ALA A 59 14.58 -2.78 4.28
N GLN A 60 14.21 -2.48 3.03
CA GLN A 60 15.13 -1.97 2.02
C GLN A 60 15.67 -0.59 2.39
N ALA A 61 14.79 0.35 2.76
CA ALA A 61 15.18 1.68 3.22
C ALA A 61 16.04 1.64 4.49
N LYS A 62 15.80 0.68 5.39
CA LYS A 62 16.63 0.50 6.59
C LYS A 62 18.03 0.02 6.26
N LYS A 63 18.17 -0.86 5.27
CA LYS A 63 19.45 -1.48 4.91
C LYS A 63 20.36 -0.54 4.14
N ASP A 64 19.82 0.17 3.16
CA ASP A 64 20.61 0.97 2.23
C ASP A 64 19.70 2.02 1.57
N PHE A 65 19.57 3.20 2.18
CA PHE A 65 18.85 4.34 1.61
C PHE A 65 19.83 5.37 1.06
N PRO A 66 20.34 5.18 -0.17
CA PRO A 66 21.37 6.05 -0.71
C PRO A 66 20.77 7.43 -1.05
N ASP A 67 21.44 8.49 -0.59
CA ASP A 67 21.04 9.89 -0.83
C ASP A 67 20.80 10.18 -2.32
N ALA A 68 21.57 9.57 -3.21
CA ALA A 68 21.43 9.73 -4.67
C ALA A 68 20.10 9.20 -5.23
N GLN A 69 19.42 8.27 -4.53
CA GLN A 69 18.16 7.65 -4.99
C GLN A 69 16.94 8.11 -4.17
N LYS A 70 17.16 8.85 -3.09
CA LYS A 70 16.11 9.39 -2.20
C LYS A 70 14.96 10.07 -2.94
N HIS A 71 15.27 10.93 -3.93
CA HIS A 71 14.25 11.61 -4.73
C HIS A 71 13.43 10.67 -5.62
N HIS A 72 14.05 9.64 -6.20
CA HIS A 72 13.33 8.65 -7.01
C HIS A 72 12.42 7.79 -6.13
N PHE A 73 12.93 7.35 -4.99
CA PHE A 73 12.16 6.58 -4.02
C PHE A 73 10.89 7.32 -3.57
N TYR A 74 11.01 8.58 -3.15
CA TYR A 74 9.84 9.34 -2.70
C TYR A 74 8.87 9.65 -3.84
N ARG A 75 9.35 9.92 -5.06
CA ARG A 75 8.47 10.08 -6.22
C ARG A 75 7.66 8.82 -6.49
N ASP A 76 8.30 7.66 -6.42
CA ASP A 76 7.60 6.39 -6.63
C ASP A 76 6.61 6.09 -5.50
N LEU A 77 6.95 6.42 -4.25
CA LEU A 77 6.05 6.30 -3.10
C LEU A 77 4.84 7.24 -3.20
N GLU A 78 5.04 8.46 -3.70
CA GLU A 78 3.96 9.40 -4.00
C GLU A 78 3.03 8.84 -5.09
N GLN A 79 3.60 8.24 -6.13
CA GLN A 79 2.81 7.58 -7.18
C GLN A 79 2.04 6.38 -6.64
N LEU A 80 2.62 5.60 -5.72
CA LEU A 80 1.93 4.53 -5.00
C LEU A 80 0.72 5.09 -4.25
N GLY A 81 0.90 6.19 -3.50
CA GLY A 81 -0.19 6.85 -2.78
C GLY A 81 -1.33 7.29 -3.70
N LYS A 82 -1.01 7.91 -4.85
CA LYS A 82 -2.02 8.33 -5.85
C LYS A 82 -2.78 7.15 -6.46
N SER A 83 -2.09 6.07 -6.81
CA SER A 83 -2.74 4.84 -7.32
C SER A 83 -3.60 4.19 -6.23
N GLY A 84 -3.10 4.17 -4.99
CA GLY A 84 -3.82 3.71 -3.82
C GLY A 84 -5.13 4.47 -3.61
N GLU A 85 -5.14 5.80 -3.74
CA GLU A 85 -6.37 6.59 -3.56
C GLU A 85 -7.46 6.24 -4.57
N GLN A 86 -7.09 5.97 -5.82
CA GLN A 86 -8.04 5.53 -6.85
C GLN A 86 -8.61 4.15 -6.53
N ALA A 87 -7.77 3.23 -6.06
CA ALA A 87 -8.19 1.90 -5.63
C ALA A 87 -9.09 1.97 -4.38
N ALA A 88 -8.70 2.76 -3.39
CA ALA A 88 -9.43 2.95 -2.14
C ALA A 88 -10.83 3.50 -2.37
N LYS A 89 -10.99 4.48 -3.29
CA LYS A 89 -12.32 5.00 -3.64
C LYS A 89 -13.25 3.88 -4.12
N LYS A 90 -12.79 3.04 -5.04
CA LYS A 90 -13.59 1.90 -5.54
C LYS A 90 -13.89 0.89 -4.44
N PHE A 91 -12.91 0.63 -3.56
CA PHE A 91 -13.07 -0.26 -2.42
C PHE A 91 -14.14 0.24 -1.43
N PHE A 92 -14.22 1.56 -1.21
CA PHE A 92 -15.23 2.17 -0.35
C PHE A 92 -16.63 2.05 -0.95
N GLU A 93 -16.75 2.33 -2.24
CA GLU A 93 -18.00 2.20 -3.00
C GLU A 93 -18.51 0.75 -3.04
N SER A 94 -17.60 -0.24 -2.98
CA SER A 94 -17.93 -1.66 -3.06
C SER A 94 -18.32 -2.30 -1.72
N LYS A 95 -18.18 -1.58 -0.60
CA LYS A 95 -18.46 -2.14 0.74
C LYS A 95 -19.85 -2.80 0.85
N PRO A 96 -20.97 -2.16 0.42
CA PRO A 96 -22.30 -2.77 0.56
C PRO A 96 -22.40 -4.13 -0.13
N ALA A 97 -21.85 -4.23 -1.36
CA ALA A 97 -21.86 -5.46 -2.13
C ALA A 97 -21.01 -6.56 -1.47
N PHE A 98 -19.83 -6.22 -0.94
CA PHE A 98 -19.02 -7.20 -0.24
C PHE A 98 -19.70 -7.74 1.03
N VAL A 99 -20.35 -6.87 1.79
CA VAL A 99 -21.08 -7.29 3.02
C VAL A 99 -22.26 -8.19 2.67
N GLU A 100 -23.01 -7.87 1.61
CA GLU A 100 -24.09 -8.73 1.11
C GLU A 100 -23.57 -10.12 0.68
N GLN A 101 -22.34 -10.18 0.15
CA GLN A 101 -21.67 -11.43 -0.24
C GLN A 101 -20.98 -12.16 0.95
N GLY A 102 -21.14 -11.68 2.18
CA GLY A 102 -20.66 -12.36 3.39
C GLY A 102 -19.27 -11.92 3.88
N LEU A 103 -18.73 -10.81 3.38
CA LEU A 103 -17.57 -10.16 3.98
C LEU A 103 -17.90 -9.69 5.41
N ASP A 104 -17.08 -10.04 6.39
CA ASP A 104 -17.15 -9.48 7.75
C ASP A 104 -16.32 -8.18 7.80
N PRO A 105 -16.97 -7.01 7.95
CA PRO A 105 -16.26 -5.73 8.02
C PRO A 105 -15.26 -5.66 9.17
N LYS A 106 -15.51 -6.36 10.29
CA LYS A 106 -14.61 -6.32 11.46
C LYS A 106 -13.27 -6.98 11.14
N VAL A 107 -13.29 -8.07 10.40
CA VAL A 107 -12.08 -8.77 9.97
C VAL A 107 -11.30 -7.92 8.97
N VAL A 108 -12.00 -7.16 8.11
CA VAL A 108 -11.37 -6.19 7.22
C VAL A 108 -10.75 -5.03 7.99
N VAL A 109 -11.43 -4.46 8.98
CA VAL A 109 -10.87 -3.40 9.84
C VAL A 109 -9.58 -3.87 10.50
N LEU A 110 -9.57 -5.06 11.11
CA LEU A 110 -8.35 -5.63 11.71
C LEU A 110 -7.21 -5.78 10.70
N ALA A 111 -7.50 -6.17 9.46
CA ALA A 111 -6.50 -6.27 8.42
C ALA A 111 -5.95 -4.90 7.99
N LEU A 112 -6.82 -3.90 7.84
CA LEU A 112 -6.44 -2.52 7.51
C LEU A 112 -5.61 -1.88 8.64
N GLU A 113 -5.92 -2.18 9.91
CA GLU A 113 -5.09 -1.77 11.05
C GLU A 113 -3.70 -2.41 10.99
N GLY A 114 -3.60 -3.68 10.56
CA GLY A 114 -2.33 -4.35 10.28
C GLY A 114 -1.53 -3.66 9.17
N GLU A 115 -2.19 -3.26 8.08
CA GLU A 115 -1.57 -2.48 7.00
C GLU A 115 -1.09 -1.11 7.49
N MET A 116 -1.84 -0.46 8.38
CA MET A 116 -1.45 0.83 8.98
C MET A 116 -0.15 0.70 9.75
N ILE A 117 0.03 -0.39 10.50
CA ILE A 117 1.30 -0.68 11.21
C ILE A 117 2.46 -0.84 10.22
N ALA A 118 2.24 -1.50 9.09
CA ALA A 118 3.28 -1.66 8.05
C ALA A 118 3.68 -0.32 7.42
N ILE A 119 2.71 0.55 7.16
CA ILE A 119 2.92 1.91 6.63
C ILE A 119 3.69 2.77 7.64
N ILE A 120 3.28 2.76 8.92
CA ILE A 120 3.98 3.47 10.00
C ILE A 120 5.43 2.99 10.10
N ALA A 121 5.67 1.68 10.03
CA ALA A 121 7.01 1.12 10.08
C ALA A 121 7.90 1.62 8.93
N LEU A 122 7.36 1.74 7.71
CA LEU A 122 8.08 2.35 6.59
C LEU A 122 8.44 3.80 6.88
N PHE A 123 7.47 4.62 7.28
CA PHE A 123 7.70 6.05 7.48
C PHE A 123 8.61 6.34 8.67
N ASP A 124 8.57 5.55 9.74
CA ASP A 124 9.50 5.67 10.86
C ASP A 124 10.94 5.34 10.45
N VAL A 125 11.14 4.35 9.58
CA VAL A 125 12.45 4.08 8.98
C VAL A 125 12.91 5.28 8.14
N LEU A 126 12.04 5.85 7.31
CA LEU A 126 12.39 6.98 6.44
C LEU A 126 12.74 8.23 7.27
N LYS A 127 11.98 8.53 8.34
CA LYS A 127 12.30 9.60 9.29
C LYS A 127 13.66 9.41 9.96
N ALA A 128 14.02 8.18 10.29
CA ALA A 128 15.31 7.87 10.90
C ALA A 128 16.49 8.03 9.92
N GLN A 129 16.25 7.80 8.62
CA GLN A 129 17.28 7.83 7.58
C GLN A 129 17.43 9.20 6.89
N ASP A 130 16.40 10.05 6.92
CA ASP A 130 16.39 11.33 6.20
C ASP A 130 16.16 12.54 7.12
N LYS A 131 17.20 13.36 7.30
CA LYS A 131 17.13 14.60 8.11
C LYS A 131 16.18 15.65 7.52
N GLU A 132 15.93 15.60 6.22
CA GLU A 132 14.97 16.49 5.53
C GLU A 132 13.65 15.77 5.22
N TYR A 133 13.35 14.65 5.91
CA TYR A 133 12.16 13.83 5.67
C TYR A 133 10.87 14.64 5.51
N GLN A 134 10.61 15.58 6.40
CA GLN A 134 9.36 16.36 6.38
C GLN A 134 9.18 17.13 5.07
N LYS A 135 10.27 17.69 4.53
CA LYS A 135 10.27 18.39 3.25
C LYS A 135 10.07 17.46 2.06
N HIS A 136 10.59 16.23 2.14
CA HIS A 136 10.55 15.28 1.02
C HIS A 136 9.31 14.39 1.00
N ALA A 137 8.80 13.98 2.16
CA ALA A 137 7.88 12.86 2.28
C ALA A 137 6.76 13.03 3.31
N GLY A 138 6.77 14.11 4.13
CA GLY A 138 5.72 14.35 5.12
C GLY A 138 4.31 14.35 4.51
N HIS A 139 4.14 15.00 3.36
CA HIS A 139 2.86 15.01 2.63
C HIS A 139 2.45 13.62 2.09
N ILE A 140 3.42 12.76 1.75
CA ILE A 140 3.16 11.40 1.25
C ILE A 140 2.64 10.53 2.39
N GLU A 141 3.25 10.66 3.58
CA GLU A 141 2.79 9.99 4.80
C GLU A 141 1.36 10.39 5.15
N GLU A 142 1.07 11.69 5.18
CA GLU A 142 -0.28 12.21 5.45
C GLU A 142 -1.29 11.68 4.43
N GLN A 143 -0.93 11.63 3.15
CA GLN A 143 -1.80 11.12 2.09
C GLN A 143 -2.11 9.62 2.29
N ILE A 144 -1.08 8.78 2.45
CA ILE A 144 -1.24 7.32 2.54
C ILE A 144 -1.94 6.93 3.85
N THR A 145 -1.51 7.48 4.99
CA THR A 145 -2.13 7.19 6.29
C THR A 145 -3.56 7.73 6.35
N GLY A 146 -3.81 8.93 5.83
CA GLY A 146 -5.15 9.50 5.76
C GLY A 146 -6.09 8.68 4.87
N MET A 147 -5.60 8.13 3.75
CA MET A 147 -6.36 7.22 2.90
C MET A 147 -6.75 5.95 3.64
N LEU A 148 -5.80 5.30 4.32
CA LEU A 148 -6.07 4.06 5.02
C LEU A 148 -6.98 4.28 6.24
N GLN A 149 -6.83 5.40 6.95
CA GLN A 149 -7.76 5.77 8.03
C GLN A 149 -9.19 5.92 7.51
N ARG A 150 -9.39 6.56 6.35
CA ARG A 150 -10.72 6.63 5.72
C ARG A 150 -11.27 5.24 5.40
N ALA A 151 -10.44 4.30 4.98
CA ALA A 151 -10.85 2.91 4.75
C ALA A 151 -11.36 2.25 6.03
N ILE A 152 -10.60 2.38 7.11
CA ILE A 152 -10.95 1.88 8.44
C ILE A 152 -12.29 2.48 8.89
N ASP A 153 -12.46 3.80 8.77
CA ASP A 153 -13.69 4.49 9.16
C ASP A 153 -14.91 4.03 8.35
N VAL A 154 -14.71 3.77 7.05
CA VAL A 154 -15.77 3.26 6.16
C VAL A 154 -16.19 1.85 6.58
N TYR A 155 -15.26 0.95 6.86
CA TYR A 155 -15.55 -0.44 7.23
C TYR A 155 -15.97 -0.63 8.69
N SER A 156 -15.69 0.34 9.57
CA SER A 156 -16.08 0.30 10.99
C SER A 156 -17.55 0.68 11.24
N LYS A 157 -18.20 1.41 10.32
CA LYS A 157 -19.60 1.84 10.42
C LYS A 157 -20.57 0.80 9.89
#